data_AF-Q28RZ1-F1
#
_entry.id   AF-Q28RZ1-F1
#
_cell.length_a   1.000
_cell.length_b   1.000
_cell.length_c   1.000
_cell.angle_alpha   90.00
_cell.angle_beta   90.00
_cell.angle_gamma   90.00
#
_symmetry.space_group_name_H-M   'P 1'
#
loop_
_entity.id
_entity.type
_entity.pdbx_description
1 polymer ?
#
loop_
_entity_poly.entity_id
_entity_poly.type
_entity_poly.pdbx_seq_one_letter_code
_entity_poly.pdbx_strand_id
1 'polypeptide(L)'
;MIVQAGDDWSLGEVQSLCVKAARGAGRAVGLAEDAGRAARWLHARGQDGTGALARLLQATDGLPVSKLVPRLPDFSPAHEGICPLVLGGYLSDMGTLPSGPIGPVWSPELLQPLLANLSASGVDVVFPPSVHEPVTARMMPRMTMLNPSQSRAEVSPETMDALLVFAARTYAPATAQSRAGAGSALSDND
;
A
#
# COMPACT_ATOMS: atom_id res chain seq x y z
N MET A 1 15.06 -23.45 15.69
CA MET A 1 14.70 -22.08 15.27
C MET A 1 13.31 -22.18 14.68
N ILE A 2 12.28 -21.94 15.49
CA ILE A 2 10.88 -22.05 15.07
C ILE A 2 10.56 -20.71 14.42
N VAL A 3 10.36 -20.72 13.10
CA VAL A 3 9.79 -19.57 12.39
C VAL A 3 8.39 -19.40 12.99
N GLN A 4 8.13 -18.30 13.69
CA GLN A 4 6.76 -18.00 14.12
C GLN A 4 5.93 -17.82 12.84
N ALA A 5 4.92 -18.68 12.66
CA ALA A 5 4.00 -18.58 11.55
C ALA A 5 3.36 -17.19 11.57
N GLY A 6 3.34 -16.51 10.42
CA GLY A 6 2.62 -15.25 10.28
C GLY A 6 1.15 -15.47 10.63
N ASP A 7 0.52 -14.47 11.26
CA ASP A 7 -0.89 -14.56 11.56
C ASP A 7 -1.70 -14.66 10.26
N ASP A 8 -2.80 -15.42 10.32
CA ASP A 8 -3.66 -15.70 9.17
C ASP A 8 -4.84 -14.71 9.13
N TRP A 9 -4.71 -13.68 8.29
CA TRP A 9 -5.67 -12.57 8.20
C TRP A 9 -6.63 -12.72 7.03
N SER A 10 -7.88 -12.29 7.19
CA SER A 10 -8.75 -12.17 6.03
C SER A 10 -8.27 -11.06 5.09
N LEU A 11 -8.48 -11.24 3.79
CA LEU A 11 -8.12 -10.22 2.78
C LEU A 11 -8.79 -8.85 3.04
N GLY A 12 -9.98 -8.85 3.63
CA GLY A 12 -10.70 -7.61 3.99
C GLY A 12 -10.08 -6.89 5.19
N GLU A 13 -9.60 -7.63 6.19
CA GLU A 13 -8.90 -7.05 7.33
C GLU A 13 -7.54 -6.48 6.90
N VAL A 14 -6.78 -7.21 6.06
CA VAL A 14 -5.53 -6.70 5.47
C VAL A 14 -5.77 -5.40 4.71
N GLN A 15 -6.78 -5.36 3.84
CA GLN A 15 -7.14 -4.14 3.11
C GLN A 15 -7.40 -2.99 4.09
N SER A 16 -8.25 -3.23 5.10
CA SER A 16 -8.66 -2.19 6.06
C SER A 16 -7.48 -1.67 6.89
N LEU A 17 -6.57 -2.55 7.33
CA LEU A 17 -5.34 -2.18 8.01
C LEU A 17 -4.42 -1.35 7.12
N CYS A 18 -4.20 -1.79 5.88
CA CYS A 18 -3.36 -1.09 4.91
C CYS A 18 -3.87 0.32 4.59
N VAL A 19 -5.19 0.50 4.47
CA VAL A 19 -5.80 1.84 4.32
C VAL A 19 -5.47 2.73 5.53
N LYS A 20 -5.63 2.21 6.76
CA LYS A 20 -5.31 2.97 7.97
C LYS A 20 -3.83 3.30 8.05
N ALA A 21 -2.95 2.35 7.75
CA ALA A 21 -1.52 2.55 7.74
C ALA A 21 -1.11 3.64 6.73
N ALA A 22 -1.60 3.58 5.49
CA ALA A 22 -1.31 4.60 4.49
C ALA A 22 -1.84 5.99 4.91
N ARG A 23 -3.03 6.08 5.50
CA ARG A 23 -3.55 7.34 6.07
C ARG A 23 -2.67 7.87 7.21
N GLY A 24 -2.21 6.99 8.09
CA GLY A 24 -1.32 7.34 9.19
C GLY A 24 0.08 7.78 8.73
N ALA A 25 0.51 7.34 7.56
CA ALA A 25 1.69 7.85 6.86
C ALA A 25 1.43 9.17 6.09
N GLY A 26 0.27 9.80 6.28
CA GLY A 26 -0.08 11.09 5.65
C GLY A 26 -0.49 11.00 4.19
N ARG A 27 -0.84 9.80 3.67
CA ARG A 27 -1.35 9.66 2.29
C ARG A 27 -2.79 10.17 2.20
N ALA A 28 -3.10 10.85 1.09
CA ALA A 28 -4.47 11.28 0.80
C ALA A 28 -5.42 10.07 0.72
N VAL A 29 -6.72 10.30 0.99
CA VAL A 29 -7.72 9.23 1.10
C VAL A 29 -7.71 8.29 -0.10
N GLY A 30 -7.76 8.81 -1.33
CA GLY A 30 -7.75 7.98 -2.54
C GLY A 30 -6.49 7.10 -2.63
N LEU A 31 -5.31 7.67 -2.38
CA LEU A 31 -4.04 6.93 -2.41
C LEU A 31 -3.96 5.86 -1.31
N ALA A 32 -4.57 6.11 -0.15
CA ALA A 32 -4.65 5.14 0.92
C ALA A 32 -5.60 3.97 0.57
N GLU A 33 -6.71 4.25 -0.10
CA GLU A 33 -7.60 3.21 -0.60
C GLU A 33 -6.94 2.36 -1.68
N ASP A 34 -6.17 2.99 -2.59
CA ASP A 34 -5.35 2.28 -3.57
C ASP A 34 -4.32 1.38 -2.89
N ALA A 35 -3.65 1.86 -1.83
CA ALA A 35 -2.71 1.06 -1.05
C ALA A 35 -3.38 -0.22 -0.48
N GLY A 36 -4.57 -0.08 0.11
CA GLY A 36 -5.32 -1.21 0.64
C GLY A 36 -5.78 -2.19 -0.43
N ARG A 37 -6.32 -1.69 -1.56
CA ARG A 37 -6.71 -2.51 -2.70
C ARG A 37 -5.51 -3.24 -3.30
N ALA A 38 -4.37 -2.58 -3.42
CA ALA A 38 -3.15 -3.14 -3.95
C ALA A 38 -2.63 -4.29 -3.07
N ALA A 39 -2.52 -4.06 -1.76
CA ALA A 39 -2.08 -5.08 -0.81
C ALA A 39 -2.99 -6.33 -0.86
N ARG A 40 -4.31 -6.14 -0.87
CA ARG A 40 -5.29 -7.23 -1.01
C ARG A 40 -5.16 -7.98 -2.33
N TRP A 41 -5.01 -7.25 -3.44
CA TRP A 41 -4.94 -7.86 -4.78
C TRP A 41 -3.71 -8.76 -4.93
N LEU A 42 -2.57 -8.32 -4.37
CA LEU A 42 -1.32 -9.09 -4.35
C LEU A 42 -1.47 -10.34 -3.48
N HIS A 43 -2.00 -10.20 -2.26
CA HIS A 43 -2.23 -11.35 -1.37
C HIS A 43 -3.18 -12.38 -1.97
N ALA A 44 -4.27 -11.94 -2.60
CA ALA A 44 -5.20 -12.83 -3.31
C ALA A 44 -4.51 -13.69 -4.38
N ARG A 45 -3.31 -13.31 -4.84
CA ARG A 45 -2.49 -13.99 -5.86
C ARG A 45 -1.18 -14.56 -5.31
N GLY A 46 -1.07 -14.74 -3.99
CA GLY A 46 0.09 -15.32 -3.33
C GLY A 46 1.33 -14.43 -3.32
N GLN A 47 1.17 -13.12 -3.49
CA GLN A 47 2.26 -12.14 -3.39
C GLN A 47 2.13 -11.34 -2.09
N ASP A 48 3.27 -11.04 -1.44
CA ASP A 48 3.30 -10.27 -0.19
C ASP A 48 3.03 -8.77 -0.43
N GLY A 49 1.75 -8.40 -0.49
CA GLY A 49 1.33 -7.02 -0.64
C GLY A 49 1.51 -6.16 0.61
N THR A 50 1.46 -6.78 1.80
CA THR A 50 1.60 -6.08 3.08
C THR A 50 3.04 -5.66 3.33
N GLY A 51 4.01 -6.54 3.07
CA GLY A 51 5.42 -6.21 3.23
C GLY A 51 5.86 -5.18 2.20
N ALA A 52 5.38 -5.28 0.96
CA ALA A 52 5.59 -4.26 -0.08
C ALA A 52 5.14 -2.87 0.37
N LEU A 53 3.93 -2.79 0.94
CA LEU A 53 3.38 -1.55 1.46
C LEU A 53 4.14 -1.06 2.70
N ALA A 54 4.47 -1.94 3.65
CA ALA A 54 5.23 -1.58 4.84
C ALA A 54 6.59 -0.96 4.47
N ARG A 55 7.33 -1.59 3.54
CA ARG A 55 8.59 -1.06 3.01
C ARG A 55 8.43 0.31 2.36
N LEU A 56 7.38 0.50 1.55
CA LEU A 56 7.07 1.80 0.94
C LEU A 56 6.82 2.86 2.02
N LEU A 57 5.96 2.57 3.00
CA LEU A 57 5.59 3.54 4.03
C LEU A 57 6.79 3.89 4.91
N GLN A 58 7.62 2.92 5.30
CA GLN A 58 8.84 3.14 6.07
C GLN A 58 9.86 3.98 5.30
N ALA A 59 10.13 3.64 4.03
CA ALA A 59 11.10 4.34 3.20
C ALA A 59 10.69 5.78 2.85
N THR A 60 9.39 6.09 2.92
CA THR A 60 8.83 7.38 2.51
C THR A 60 8.13 8.13 3.63
N ASP A 61 8.36 7.72 4.89
CA ASP A 61 7.78 8.36 6.06
C ASP A 61 8.28 9.80 6.18
N GLY A 62 7.39 10.72 6.54
CA GLY A 62 7.68 12.16 6.61
C GLY A 62 7.91 12.86 5.25
N LEU A 63 7.99 12.14 4.13
CA LEU A 63 8.12 12.76 2.81
C LEU A 63 6.75 13.22 2.28
N PRO A 64 6.63 14.49 1.85
CA PRO A 64 5.41 14.96 1.21
C PRO A 64 5.24 14.29 -0.16
N VAL A 65 3.98 14.06 -0.57
CA VAL A 65 3.66 13.37 -1.84
C VAL A 65 4.31 14.04 -3.05
N SER A 66 4.50 15.37 -3.03
CA SER A 66 5.17 16.13 -4.10
C SER A 66 6.63 15.71 -4.36
N LYS A 67 7.28 15.00 -3.42
CA LYS A 67 8.62 14.42 -3.59
C LYS A 67 8.61 13.00 -4.15
N LEU A 68 7.43 12.37 -4.23
CA LEU A 68 7.24 10.98 -4.62
C LEU A 68 6.57 10.85 -6.00
N VAL A 69 6.42 11.95 -6.74
CA VAL A 69 5.79 11.98 -8.06
C VAL A 69 6.81 11.72 -9.18
N PRO A 70 6.38 11.15 -10.34
CA PRO A 70 7.18 11.17 -11.55
C PRO A 70 7.30 12.60 -12.12
N ARG A 71 8.47 12.95 -12.65
CA ARG A 71 8.62 14.05 -13.61
C ARG A 71 8.38 13.51 -15.02
N LEU A 72 7.52 14.19 -15.77
CA LEU A 72 7.17 13.83 -17.13
C LEU A 72 8.01 14.63 -18.14
N PRO A 73 8.26 14.08 -19.35
CA PRO A 73 7.76 12.78 -19.84
C PRO A 73 8.63 11.57 -19.46
N ASP A 74 9.79 11.80 -18.84
CA ASP A 74 10.81 10.76 -18.66
C ASP A 74 10.56 9.79 -17.51
N PHE A 75 9.52 10.03 -16.70
CA PHE A 75 9.21 9.26 -15.49
C PHE A 75 10.41 9.17 -14.53
N SER A 76 11.18 10.26 -14.40
CA SER A 76 12.27 10.35 -13.42
C SER A 76 11.73 10.80 -12.05
N PRO A 77 12.33 10.38 -10.92
CA PRO A 77 11.79 10.70 -9.59
C PRO A 77 11.97 12.18 -9.24
N ALA A 78 10.97 12.81 -8.65
CA ALA A 78 11.10 14.16 -8.09
C ALA A 78 12.20 14.27 -7.01
N HIS A 79 12.49 13.16 -6.31
CA HIS A 79 13.55 12.99 -5.30
C HIS A 79 14.26 11.64 -5.49
N GLU A 80 14.39 10.81 -4.45
CA GLU A 80 15.07 9.51 -4.45
C GLU A 80 14.32 8.42 -5.23
N GLY A 81 12.98 8.44 -5.23
CA GLY A 81 12.19 7.41 -5.89
C GLY A 81 10.72 7.80 -6.01
N ILE A 82 10.04 7.16 -6.94
CA ILE A 82 8.62 7.40 -7.22
C ILE A 82 7.77 6.48 -6.35
N CYS A 83 6.66 7.00 -5.82
CA CYS A 83 5.65 6.18 -5.16
C CYS A 83 4.89 5.35 -6.21
N PRO A 84 4.84 4.01 -6.08
CA PRO A 84 4.22 3.13 -7.05
C PRO A 84 2.71 3.39 -7.17
N LEU A 85 2.06 3.82 -6.10
CA LEU A 85 0.62 4.11 -6.10
C LEU A 85 0.30 5.40 -6.89
N VAL A 86 1.15 6.42 -6.78
CA VAL A 86 1.00 7.67 -7.57
C VAL A 86 1.23 7.39 -9.04
N LEU A 87 2.31 6.68 -9.35
CA LEU A 87 2.66 6.30 -10.72
C LEU A 87 1.62 5.38 -11.35
N GLY A 88 1.14 4.39 -10.60
CA GLY A 88 0.11 3.45 -11.04
C GLY A 88 -1.21 4.16 -11.34
N GLY A 89 -1.63 5.09 -10.48
CA GLY A 89 -2.81 5.93 -10.73
C GLY A 89 -2.67 6.75 -12.01
N TYR A 90 -1.54 7.46 -12.16
CA TYR A 90 -1.26 8.23 -13.37
C TYR A 90 -1.31 7.38 -14.66
N LEU A 91 -0.65 6.21 -14.65
CA LEU A 91 -0.64 5.33 -15.82
C LEU A 91 -2.01 4.71 -16.11
N SER A 92 -2.77 4.40 -15.05
CA SER A 92 -4.15 3.93 -15.18
C SER A 92 -5.03 4.97 -15.86
N ASP A 93 -4.92 6.23 -15.43
CA ASP A 93 -5.66 7.35 -16.01
C ASP A 93 -5.29 7.63 -17.48
N MET A 94 -3.99 7.48 -17.81
CA MET A 94 -3.50 7.62 -19.18
C MET A 94 -3.90 6.45 -20.09
N GLY A 95 -4.28 5.30 -19.52
CA GLY A 95 -4.69 4.12 -20.28
C GLY A 95 -3.59 3.46 -21.12
N THR A 96 -2.32 3.83 -20.93
CA THR A 96 -1.20 3.37 -21.77
C THR A 96 0.00 2.96 -20.92
N LEU A 97 0.71 1.93 -21.37
CA LEU A 97 1.94 1.47 -20.73
C LEU A 97 3.17 2.14 -21.38
N PRO A 98 4.16 2.57 -20.59
CA PRO A 98 5.42 3.04 -21.15
C PRO A 98 6.14 1.88 -21.84
N SER A 99 6.77 2.16 -23.00
CA SER A 99 7.51 1.17 -23.77
C SER A 99 8.89 0.83 -23.17
N GLY A 100 9.41 1.71 -22.31
CA GLY A 100 10.74 1.64 -21.74
C GLY A 100 10.76 1.44 -20.22
N PRO A 101 11.96 1.25 -19.65
CA PRO A 101 12.16 1.33 -18.21
C PRO A 101 11.79 2.72 -17.67
N ILE A 102 11.19 2.76 -16.48
CA ILE A 102 10.86 4.00 -15.76
C ILE A 102 11.33 3.94 -14.31
N GLY A 103 11.41 5.08 -13.63
CA GLY A 103 11.79 5.14 -12.22
C GLY A 103 13.13 5.83 -11.97
N PRO A 104 13.79 5.54 -10.84
CA PRO A 104 13.51 4.44 -9.90
C PRO A 104 12.18 4.56 -9.10
N VAL A 105 11.57 3.41 -8.77
CA VAL A 105 10.26 3.26 -8.10
C VAL A 105 10.43 2.44 -6.81
N TRP A 106 9.81 2.90 -5.73
CA TRP A 106 9.74 2.16 -4.46
C TRP A 106 8.77 0.99 -4.56
N SER A 107 9.11 -0.18 -3.99
CA SER A 107 8.26 -1.40 -3.98
C SER A 107 7.43 -1.61 -5.27
N PRO A 108 8.07 -1.78 -6.45
CA PRO A 108 7.37 -1.73 -7.74
C PRO A 108 6.26 -2.77 -7.91
N GLU A 109 6.26 -3.86 -7.14
CA GLU A 109 5.19 -4.84 -7.11
C GLU A 109 3.80 -4.22 -6.87
N LEU A 110 3.74 -3.10 -6.13
CA LEU A 110 2.50 -2.37 -5.88
C LEU A 110 1.91 -1.71 -7.13
N LEU A 111 2.64 -1.61 -8.24
CA LEU A 111 2.12 -1.14 -9.52
C LEU A 111 1.18 -2.16 -10.17
N GLN A 112 1.45 -3.46 -10.03
CA GLN A 112 0.69 -4.53 -10.70
C GLN A 112 -0.83 -4.37 -10.58
N PRO A 113 -1.41 -4.20 -9.37
CA PRO A 113 -2.87 -4.08 -9.22
C PRO A 113 -3.47 -2.84 -9.89
N LEU A 114 -2.76 -1.72 -9.93
CA LEU A 114 -3.26 -0.48 -10.56
C LEU A 114 -3.23 -0.57 -12.09
N LEU A 115 -2.30 -1.35 -12.64
CA LEU A 115 -2.10 -1.52 -14.08
C LEU A 115 -2.83 -2.74 -14.65
N ALA A 116 -3.44 -3.58 -13.80
CA ALA A 116 -4.00 -4.88 -14.19
C ALA A 116 -5.04 -4.80 -15.33
N ASN A 117 -5.76 -3.68 -15.44
CA ASN A 117 -6.78 -3.50 -16.48
C ASN A 117 -6.25 -2.90 -17.79
N LEU A 118 -4.97 -2.52 -17.86
CA LEU A 118 -4.36 -1.96 -19.07
C LEU A 118 -4.03 -3.02 -20.13
N SER A 119 -4.22 -4.29 -19.81
CA SER A 119 -4.04 -5.42 -20.71
C SER A 119 -5.06 -6.51 -20.37
N ALA A 120 -5.57 -7.21 -21.39
CA ALA A 120 -6.61 -8.24 -21.23
C ALA A 120 -6.23 -9.35 -20.24
N SER A 121 -4.93 -9.65 -20.12
CA SER A 121 -4.42 -10.68 -19.19
C SER A 121 -3.66 -10.11 -17.99
N GLY A 122 -3.66 -8.79 -17.80
CA GLY A 122 -2.88 -8.12 -16.78
C GLY A 122 -1.52 -7.63 -17.26
N VAL A 123 -0.78 -7.05 -16.33
CA VAL A 123 0.55 -6.45 -16.57
C VAL A 123 1.55 -7.08 -15.61
N ASP A 124 2.70 -7.48 -16.14
CA ASP A 124 3.90 -7.81 -15.38
C ASP A 124 4.70 -6.54 -15.11
N VAL A 125 5.19 -6.41 -13.88
CA VAL A 125 6.11 -5.34 -13.48
C VAL A 125 7.44 -6.01 -13.20
N VAL A 126 8.40 -5.82 -14.10
CA VAL A 126 9.72 -6.45 -14.07
C VAL A 126 10.74 -5.47 -13.51
N PHE A 127 11.48 -5.88 -12.49
CA PHE A 127 12.46 -5.06 -11.78
C PHE A 127 13.55 -5.94 -11.15
N PRO A 128 14.76 -5.40 -10.92
CA PRO A 128 15.79 -6.15 -10.20
C PRO A 128 15.38 -6.37 -8.73
N PRO A 129 15.82 -7.48 -8.09
CA PRO A 129 15.55 -7.69 -6.67
C PRO A 129 16.09 -6.53 -5.81
N SER A 130 15.20 -5.90 -5.04
CA SER A 130 15.54 -4.85 -4.07
C SER A 130 14.55 -4.88 -2.91
N VAL A 131 15.02 -4.54 -1.71
CA VAL A 131 14.20 -4.50 -0.50
C VAL A 131 14.07 -3.07 0.02
N HIS A 132 15.16 -2.29 0.03
CA HIS A 132 15.20 -0.98 0.67
C HIS A 132 15.61 0.18 -0.24
N GLU A 133 15.74 -0.08 -1.54
CA GLU A 133 16.11 0.95 -2.52
C GLU A 133 15.09 0.99 -3.66
N PRO A 134 14.79 2.18 -4.21
CA PRO A 134 13.89 2.28 -5.33
C PRO A 134 14.63 1.78 -6.59
N VAL A 135 13.91 1.08 -7.46
CA VAL A 135 14.51 0.44 -8.63
C VAL A 135 13.78 0.79 -9.90
N THR A 136 14.50 0.78 -11.00
CA THR A 136 13.92 0.92 -12.33
C THR A 136 13.00 -0.27 -12.61
N ALA A 137 11.80 0.01 -13.12
CA ALA A 137 10.79 -0.99 -13.44
C ALA A 137 10.42 -0.93 -14.92
N ARG A 138 10.03 -2.08 -15.48
CA ARG A 138 9.48 -2.18 -16.83
C ARG A 138 8.11 -2.85 -16.76
N MET A 139 7.15 -2.32 -17.50
CA MET A 139 5.81 -2.89 -17.62
C MET A 139 5.74 -3.73 -18.89
N MET A 140 5.19 -4.93 -18.79
CA MET A 140 4.96 -5.80 -19.93
C MET A 140 3.52 -6.32 -19.89
N PRO A 141 2.76 -6.26 -20.99
CA PRO A 141 1.50 -7.00 -21.08
C PRO A 141 1.73 -8.48 -20.79
N ARG A 142 0.96 -9.03 -19.85
CA ARG A 142 1.00 -10.45 -19.49
C ARG A 142 0.31 -11.27 -20.58
N MET A 143 0.82 -12.47 -20.86
CA MET A 143 0.20 -13.39 -21.82
C MET A 143 -0.88 -14.29 -21.21
N THR A 144 -0.86 -14.50 -19.90
CA THR A 144 -1.74 -15.45 -19.19
C THR A 144 -2.33 -14.81 -17.95
N MET A 145 -3.64 -14.86 -17.75
CA MET A 145 -4.26 -14.25 -16.57
C MET A 145 -3.70 -14.78 -15.25
N LEU A 146 -3.31 -13.87 -14.37
CA LEU A 146 -2.99 -14.18 -12.98
C LEU A 146 -4.28 -14.15 -12.15
N ASN A 147 -4.89 -15.32 -11.97
CA ASN A 147 -6.13 -15.47 -11.21
C ASN A 147 -5.87 -15.44 -9.70
N PRO A 148 -6.80 -14.90 -8.90
CA PRO A 148 -6.71 -15.02 -7.45
C PRO A 148 -6.82 -16.50 -7.05
N SER A 149 -5.93 -16.94 -6.16
CA SER A 149 -5.85 -18.30 -5.63
C SER A 149 -5.88 -18.36 -4.11
N GLN A 150 -5.76 -17.23 -3.42
CA GLN A 150 -5.74 -17.12 -1.96
C GLN A 150 -7.00 -16.44 -1.45
N SER A 151 -7.56 -16.95 -0.35
CA SER A 151 -8.69 -16.34 0.37
C SER A 151 -8.26 -15.60 1.64
N ARG A 152 -6.99 -15.78 2.04
CA ARG A 152 -6.39 -15.25 3.26
C ARG A 152 -4.96 -14.78 2.98
N ALA A 153 -4.41 -14.02 3.91
CA ALA A 153 -3.10 -13.41 3.82
C ALA A 153 -2.23 -13.87 4.98
N GLU A 154 -1.05 -14.39 4.65
CA GLU A 154 0.01 -14.62 5.63
C GLU A 154 0.80 -13.31 5.78
N VAL A 155 0.85 -12.78 7.00
CA VAL A 155 1.56 -11.52 7.28
C VAL A 155 2.60 -11.76 8.36
N SER A 156 3.86 -11.39 8.09
CA SER A 156 4.92 -11.55 9.09
C SER A 156 4.67 -10.64 10.31
N PRO A 157 5.09 -11.05 11.52
CA PRO A 157 4.96 -10.21 12.71
C PRO A 157 5.60 -8.82 12.54
N GLU A 158 6.76 -8.74 11.90
CA GLU A 158 7.48 -7.48 11.67
C GLU A 158 6.70 -6.55 10.73
N THR A 159 6.10 -7.12 9.69
CA THR A 159 5.24 -6.39 8.75
C THR A 159 3.98 -5.89 9.45
N MET A 160 3.38 -6.75 10.28
CA MET A 160 2.20 -6.40 11.06
C MET A 160 2.49 -5.24 12.01
N ASP A 161 3.57 -5.32 12.79
CA ASP A 161 3.99 -4.27 13.71
C ASP A 161 4.23 -2.94 12.98
N ALA A 162 4.92 -2.98 11.83
CA ALA A 162 5.17 -1.79 11.02
C ALA A 162 3.86 -1.12 10.55
N LEU A 163 2.92 -1.90 10.03
CA LEU A 163 1.63 -1.37 9.57
C LEU A 163 0.78 -0.84 10.73
N LEU A 164 0.80 -1.50 11.88
CA LEU A 164 0.09 -1.06 13.09
C LEU A 164 0.67 0.25 13.64
N VAL A 165 2.00 0.45 13.62
CA VAL A 165 2.64 1.71 14.00
C VAL A 165 2.12 2.87 13.16
N PHE A 166 1.99 2.69 11.83
CA PHE A 166 1.40 3.71 10.98
C PHE A 166 -0.09 3.88 11.24
N ALA A 167 -0.86 2.79 11.30
CA ALA A 167 -2.30 2.84 11.54
C ALA A 167 -2.64 3.57 12.86
N ALA A 168 -1.80 3.41 13.89
CA ALA A 168 -1.93 4.07 15.18
C ALA A 168 -1.99 5.60 15.07
N ARG A 169 -1.32 6.19 14.08
CA ARG A 169 -1.30 7.64 13.83
C ARG A 169 -2.64 8.19 13.34
N THR A 170 -3.61 7.32 13.02
CA THR A 170 -4.97 7.73 12.60
C THR A 170 -5.96 7.85 13.75
N TYR A 171 -5.62 7.37 14.94
CA TYR A 171 -6.52 7.45 16.09
C TYR A 171 -6.46 8.86 16.69
N ALA A 172 -7.63 9.42 17.02
CA ALA A 172 -7.69 10.62 17.83
C ALA A 172 -7.13 10.30 19.23
N PRO A 173 -6.33 11.19 19.84
CA PRO A 173 -5.94 11.03 21.23
C PRO A 173 -7.22 10.93 22.07
N ALA A 174 -7.29 9.94 22.97
CA ALA A 174 -8.39 9.83 23.92
C ALA A 174 -8.36 11.04 24.84
N THR A 175 -9.07 12.11 24.50
CA THR A 175 -9.20 13.28 25.37
C THR A 175 -10.01 12.87 26.61
N ALA A 176 -9.58 13.30 27.79
CA ALA A 176 -10.31 13.09 29.05
C ALA A 176 -11.77 13.58 28.96
N GLN A 177 -12.05 14.50 28.03
CA GLN A 177 -13.37 15.05 27.75
C GLN A 177 -14.37 14.03 27.17
N SER A 178 -13.91 12.95 26.52
CA SER A 178 -14.78 11.85 26.09
C SER A 178 -15.26 10.95 27.24
N ARG A 179 -14.62 11.02 28.43
CA ARG A 179 -15.01 10.23 29.62
C ARG A 179 -15.98 10.97 30.55
N ALA A 180 -15.99 12.29 30.51
CA ALA A 180 -16.80 13.12 31.40
C ALA A 180 -18.30 13.19 31.01
N GLY A 181 -18.68 12.74 29.82
CA GLY A 181 -20.04 12.89 29.29
C GLY A 181 -20.94 11.65 29.31
N ALA A 182 -20.46 10.50 29.81
CA ALA A 182 -21.24 9.25 29.85
C ALA A 182 -21.60 8.80 31.28
N GLY A 183 -21.56 9.73 32.24
CA GLY A 183 -22.06 9.51 33.60
C GLY A 183 -23.51 9.95 33.71
N SER A 184 -24.43 8.99 33.73
CA SER A 184 -25.75 9.16 34.32
C SER A 184 -25.56 9.45 35.82
N ALA A 185 -25.64 10.72 36.20
CA ALA A 185 -25.86 11.11 37.58
C ALA A 185 -27.36 11.20 37.80
N LEU A 186 -27.91 10.14 38.38
CA LEU A 186 -29.22 10.12 39.03
C LEU A 186 -29.29 11.27 40.06
N SER A 187 -30.35 12.07 39.98
CA SER A 187 -30.98 12.61 41.18
C SER A 187 -32.45 12.28 41.06
N ASP A 188 -32.79 11.18 41.72
CA ASP A 188 -34.08 10.93 42.33
C ASP A 188 -34.53 12.20 43.07
N ASN A 189 -35.81 12.56 42.97
CA ASN A 189 -36.39 13.56 43.84
C ASN A 189 -37.85 13.18 44.09
N ASP A 190 -38.07 12.66 45.30
CA ASP A 190 -39.35 12.39 45.96
C ASP A 190 -40.35 13.56 45.85
#